data_AF-A0A1M3NK03-F1
#
_entry.id   AF-A0A1M3NK03-F1
#
_cell.length_a   1.000
_cell.length_b   1.000
_cell.length_c   1.000
_cell.angle_alpha   90.00
_cell.angle_beta   90.00
_cell.angle_gamma   90.00
#
_symmetry.space_group_name_H-M   'P 1'
#
loop_
_entity.id
_entity.type
_entity.pdbx_description
1 polymer ?
#
loop_
_entity_poly.entity_id
_entity_poly.type
_entity_poly.pdbx_seq_one_letter_code
_entity_poly.pdbx_strand_id
1 'polypeptide(L)'
;MATALTRSNEPTSDRRISAHAQLLSGQLQSLTEKLFPPNNRKSLRLFSSGEAAKLLGVSDGYLRQLSIDGLGPVPQMSSSGRRSYSLPQINELRRHIAVAKPRDAQSVLPHRRPGEKLQTIACANFKGGSAKTTTCLYLAQYLALLGYRVLAVDLDPQASLTSMLGLQPEFDVREGDTLYGAIRYDDQRRPVRDCIRKTYFDGLDLIPGNLELMEFEHQTPRALMQAQRPQGGVFFQRVGVALAEVEGDYDVVVIDCPPQLGYLTLGAVCAATALLITIH
;
A
#
# COMPACT_ATOMS: atom_id res chain seq x y z
N MET A 1 37.25 -50.54 34.03
CA MET A 1 36.04 -50.72 33.20
C MET A 1 35.28 -49.40 33.19
N ALA A 2 35.12 -48.85 32.00
CA ALA A 2 34.52 -47.54 31.76
C ALA A 2 33.00 -47.59 31.86
N THR A 3 32.37 -46.53 32.39
CA THR A 3 30.99 -46.20 31.96
C THR A 3 30.67 -44.70 32.13
N ALA A 4 30.39 -44.09 30.97
CA ALA A 4 29.44 -43.01 30.69
C ALA A 4 29.52 -41.70 31.49
N LEU A 5 30.30 -40.76 30.96
CA LEU A 5 30.05 -39.33 31.11
C LEU A 5 28.79 -38.96 30.31
N THR A 6 27.74 -38.58 31.04
CA THR A 6 26.54 -37.90 30.57
C THR A 6 26.90 -36.72 29.68
N ARG A 7 26.55 -36.80 28.38
CA ARG A 7 26.57 -35.65 27.48
C ARG A 7 25.55 -34.62 28.01
N SER A 8 26.07 -33.47 28.41
CA SER A 8 25.32 -32.32 28.89
C SER A 8 24.32 -31.85 27.84
N ASN A 9 23.12 -31.57 28.32
CA ASN A 9 21.96 -31.07 27.60
C ASN A 9 22.12 -29.57 27.28
N GLU A 10 23.23 -29.20 26.64
CA GLU A 10 23.45 -27.81 26.22
C GLU A 10 22.57 -27.50 25.00
N PRO A 11 21.76 -26.43 25.05
CA PRO A 11 20.99 -26.03 23.88
C PRO A 11 21.96 -25.68 22.76
N THR A 12 21.76 -26.31 21.60
CA THR A 12 22.50 -26.03 20.37
C THR A 12 22.43 -24.54 20.04
N SER A 13 23.44 -24.03 19.31
CA SER A 13 23.48 -22.64 18.85
C SER A 13 22.14 -22.19 18.24
N ASP A 14 21.52 -23.05 17.44
CA ASP A 14 20.25 -22.77 16.76
C ASP A 14 19.08 -22.60 17.74
N ARG A 15 19.04 -23.40 18.81
CA ARG A 15 18.02 -23.26 19.87
C ARG A 15 18.22 -21.98 20.67
N ARG A 16 19.47 -21.58 20.94
CA ARG A 16 19.78 -20.32 21.62
C ARG A 16 19.40 -19.12 20.77
N ILE A 17 19.72 -19.15 19.47
CA ILE A 17 19.34 -18.10 18.52
C ILE A 17 17.82 -17.98 18.42
N SER A 18 17.10 -19.10 18.29
CA SER A 18 15.63 -19.09 18.23
C SER A 18 15.00 -18.55 19.52
N ALA A 19 15.52 -18.95 20.69
CA ALA A 19 15.04 -18.44 21.97
C ALA A 19 15.29 -16.94 22.14
N HIS A 20 16.46 -16.45 21.72
CA HIS A 20 16.78 -15.02 21.73
C HIS A 20 15.90 -14.23 20.76
N ALA A 21 15.63 -14.77 19.55
CA ALA A 21 14.74 -14.14 18.57
C ALA A 21 13.30 -14.02 19.11
N GLN A 22 12.78 -15.07 19.75
CA GLN A 22 11.46 -15.04 20.40
C GLN A 22 11.41 -14.03 21.55
N LEU A 23 12.45 -13.97 22.38
CA LEU A 23 12.53 -13.01 23.48
C LEU A 23 12.58 -11.56 22.97
N LEU A 24 13.42 -11.28 21.97
CA LEU A 24 13.53 -9.97 21.32
C LEU A 24 12.21 -9.55 20.68
N SER A 25 11.57 -10.45 19.94
CA SER A 25 10.27 -10.19 19.32
C SER A 25 9.21 -9.85 20.38
N GLY A 26 9.14 -10.61 21.48
CA GLY A 26 8.22 -10.33 22.59
C GLY A 26 8.50 -9.00 23.30
N GLN A 27 9.78 -8.64 23.49
CA GLN A 27 10.13 -7.34 24.10
C GLN A 27 9.84 -6.16 23.17
N LEU A 28 10.12 -6.29 21.87
CA LEU A 28 9.77 -5.28 20.86
C LEU A 28 8.26 -5.06 20.79
N GLN A 29 7.46 -6.13 20.86
CA GLN A 29 6.00 -6.05 20.94
C GLN A 29 5.54 -5.29 22.18
N SER A 30 6.05 -5.66 23.36
CA SER A 30 5.71 -4.99 24.63
C SER A 30 6.10 -3.51 24.66
N LEU A 31 7.27 -3.14 24.11
CA LEU A 31 7.72 -1.76 23.99
C LEU A 31 6.87 -0.97 23.00
N THR A 32 6.51 -1.58 21.87
CA THR A 32 5.70 -0.91 20.84
C THR A 32 4.27 -0.69 21.31
N GLU A 33 3.63 -1.66 21.99
CA GLU A 33 2.30 -1.48 22.59
C GLU A 33 2.27 -0.31 23.61
N LYS A 34 3.39 -0.08 24.32
CA LYS A 34 3.53 1.05 25.25
C LYS A 34 3.77 2.38 24.55
N LEU A 35 4.55 2.40 23.47
CA LEU A 35 4.91 3.61 22.72
C LEU A 35 3.84 4.03 21.70
N PHE A 36 3.11 3.05 21.18
CA PHE A 36 2.08 3.18 20.16
C PHE A 36 0.88 2.31 20.57
N PRO A 37 0.02 2.80 21.47
CA PRO A 37 -1.17 2.07 21.86
C PRO A 37 -2.01 1.71 20.61
N PRO A 38 -2.65 0.53 20.55
CA PRO A 38 -3.31 0.00 19.35
C PRO A 38 -4.43 0.91 18.78
N ASN A 39 -4.87 1.89 19.55
CA ASN A 39 -5.87 2.89 19.15
C ASN A 39 -5.28 4.16 18.52
N ASN A 40 -3.96 4.33 18.47
CA ASN A 40 -3.32 5.50 17.87
C ASN A 40 -3.25 5.35 16.34
N ARG A 41 -4.43 5.36 15.70
CA ARG A 41 -4.53 5.30 14.24
C ARG A 41 -4.26 6.67 13.66
N LYS A 42 -3.37 6.73 12.67
CA LYS A 42 -3.22 7.93 11.83
C LYS A 42 -4.60 8.31 11.29
N SER A 43 -4.89 9.60 11.30
CA SER A 43 -6.10 10.15 10.68
C SER A 43 -5.72 11.35 9.83
N LEU A 44 -6.45 11.55 8.75
CA LEU A 44 -6.28 12.72 7.92
C LEU A 44 -7.04 13.90 8.54
N ARG A 45 -6.45 15.09 8.51
CA ARG A 45 -7.13 16.31 8.95
C ARG A 45 -8.40 16.56 8.14
N LEU A 46 -9.30 17.35 8.71
CA LEU A 46 -10.43 17.90 7.98
C LEU A 46 -10.00 19.01 7.02
N PHE A 47 -10.77 19.18 5.97
CA PHE A 47 -10.62 20.23 4.96
C PHE A 47 -11.66 21.31 5.19
N SER A 48 -11.25 22.56 5.16
CA SER A 48 -12.20 23.68 5.15
C SER A 48 -13.09 23.63 3.90
N SER A 49 -14.25 24.29 3.95
CA SER A 49 -15.15 24.41 2.80
C SER A 49 -14.44 24.89 1.52
N GLY A 50 -13.52 25.85 1.62
CA GLY A 50 -12.75 26.34 0.47
C GLY A 50 -11.76 25.32 -0.10
N GLU A 51 -11.09 24.55 0.76
CA GLU A 51 -10.22 23.45 0.34
C GLU A 51 -11.01 22.31 -0.32
N ALA A 52 -12.15 21.93 0.28
CA ALA A 52 -13.04 20.93 -0.29
C ALA A 52 -13.58 21.38 -1.66
N ALA A 53 -14.01 22.64 -1.80
CA ALA A 53 -14.45 23.20 -3.06
C ALA A 53 -13.35 23.15 -4.13
N LYS A 54 -12.10 23.46 -3.77
CA LYS A 54 -10.94 23.35 -4.66
C LYS A 54 -10.68 21.91 -5.11
N LEU A 55 -10.75 20.93 -4.20
CA LEU A 55 -10.59 19.51 -4.53
C LEU A 55 -11.72 18.96 -5.40
N LEU A 56 -12.90 19.56 -5.31
CA LEU A 56 -14.08 19.23 -6.11
C LEU A 56 -14.15 20.01 -7.43
N GLY A 57 -13.27 20.99 -7.66
CA GLY A 57 -13.33 21.85 -8.85
C GLY A 57 -14.59 22.72 -8.94
N VAL A 58 -15.23 23.04 -7.80
CA VAL A 58 -16.46 23.87 -7.73
C VAL A 58 -16.24 25.13 -6.92
N SER A 59 -17.20 26.07 -6.97
CA SER A 59 -17.15 27.25 -6.11
C SER A 59 -17.54 26.90 -4.67
N ASP A 60 -16.93 27.60 -3.70
CA ASP A 60 -17.29 27.43 -2.27
C ASP A 60 -18.76 27.79 -2.00
N GLY A 61 -19.31 28.76 -2.74
CA GLY A 61 -20.73 29.11 -2.68
C GLY A 61 -21.64 27.95 -3.10
N TYR A 62 -21.30 27.25 -4.18
CA TYR A 62 -22.04 26.06 -4.63
C TYR A 62 -22.01 24.95 -3.58
N LEU A 63 -20.84 24.67 -3.00
CA LEU A 63 -20.71 23.66 -1.95
C LEU A 63 -21.53 24.01 -0.69
N ARG A 64 -21.56 25.28 -0.30
CA ARG A 64 -22.41 25.75 0.82
C ARG A 64 -23.89 25.59 0.50
N GLN A 65 -24.31 25.91 -0.72
CA GLN A 65 -25.70 25.76 -1.15
C GLN A 65 -26.14 24.30 -1.11
N LEU A 66 -25.33 23.37 -1.63
CA LEU A 66 -25.58 21.93 -1.52
C LEU A 66 -25.80 21.50 -0.06
N SER A 67 -24.96 21.95 0.86
CA SER A 67 -25.13 21.68 2.29
C SER A 67 -26.41 22.29 2.89
N ILE A 68 -26.85 23.47 2.44
CA ILE A 68 -28.09 24.11 2.90
C ILE A 68 -29.31 23.35 2.38
N ASP A 69 -29.26 22.91 1.13
CA ASP A 69 -30.32 22.16 0.48
C ASP A 69 -30.41 20.70 0.97
N GLY A 70 -29.53 20.30 1.89
CA GLY A 70 -29.47 18.93 2.42
C GLY A 70 -28.96 17.90 1.40
N LEU A 71 -28.26 18.34 0.36
CA LEU A 71 -27.73 17.50 -0.71
C LEU A 71 -26.28 17.10 -0.40
N GLY A 72 -26.08 15.83 -0.06
CA GLY A 72 -24.78 15.24 0.26
C GLY A 72 -24.49 15.14 1.76
N PRO A 73 -23.22 14.90 2.15
CA PRO A 73 -22.85 14.66 3.53
C PRO A 73 -22.96 15.91 4.41
N VAL A 74 -23.33 15.70 5.67
CA VAL A 74 -23.42 16.77 6.67
C VAL A 74 -22.00 17.21 7.10
N PRO A 75 -21.60 18.47 6.85
CA PRO A 75 -20.28 18.97 7.27
C PRO A 75 -20.18 19.08 8.79
N GLN A 76 -18.96 18.94 9.31
CA GLN A 76 -18.68 19.34 10.68
C GLN A 76 -18.66 20.87 10.77
N MET A 77 -19.39 21.42 11.75
CA MET A 77 -19.45 22.86 11.98
C MET A 77 -18.68 23.25 13.24
N SER A 78 -17.87 24.29 13.16
CA SER A 78 -17.27 24.93 14.34
C SER A 78 -18.31 25.77 15.10
N SER A 79 -17.98 26.15 16.33
CA SER A 79 -18.76 27.13 17.11
C SER A 79 -18.92 28.49 16.41
N SER A 80 -18.01 28.83 15.49
CA SER A 80 -18.05 30.02 14.64
C SER A 80 -18.81 29.84 13.32
N GLY A 81 -19.47 28.69 13.10
CA GLY A 81 -20.25 28.40 11.90
C GLY A 81 -19.40 28.05 10.65
N ARG A 82 -18.10 27.81 10.81
CA ARG A 82 -17.23 27.35 9.70
C ARG A 82 -17.48 25.86 9.43
N ARG A 83 -17.62 25.51 8.15
CA ARG A 83 -17.82 24.13 7.69
C ARG A 83 -16.49 23.47 7.35
N SER A 84 -16.36 22.20 7.74
CA SER A 84 -15.24 21.34 7.40
C SER A 84 -15.72 19.96 6.96
N TYR A 85 -14.97 19.33 6.08
CA TYR A 85 -15.28 18.03 5.47
C TYR A 85 -14.12 17.06 5.66
N SER A 86 -14.42 15.79 5.91
CA SER A 86 -13.46 14.71 5.81
C SER A 86 -13.28 14.28 4.35
N LEU A 87 -12.17 13.59 4.03
CA LEU A 87 -11.94 13.10 2.67
C LEU A 87 -13.03 12.11 2.18
N PRO A 88 -13.56 11.18 2.99
CA PRO A 88 -14.72 10.36 2.60
C PRO A 88 -15.94 11.20 2.18
N GLN A 89 -16.23 12.28 2.91
CA GLN A 89 -17.32 13.20 2.56
C GLN A 89 -17.06 13.93 1.25
N ILE A 90 -15.81 14.33 1.00
CA ILE A 90 -15.42 14.92 -0.29
C ILE A 90 -15.63 13.91 -1.42
N ASN A 91 -15.25 12.64 -1.22
CA ASN A 91 -15.47 11.58 -2.22
C ASN A 91 -16.96 11.24 -2.42
N GLU A 92 -17.79 11.38 -1.40
CA GLU A 92 -19.25 11.30 -1.54
C GLU A 92 -19.81 12.46 -2.37
N LEU A 93 -19.35 13.69 -2.11
CA LEU A 93 -19.70 14.86 -2.90
C LEU A 93 -19.28 14.72 -4.37
N ARG A 94 -18.11 14.12 -4.65
CA ARG A 94 -17.68 13.81 -6.02
C ARG A 94 -18.70 12.93 -6.75
N ARG A 95 -19.14 11.85 -6.11
CA ARG A 95 -20.17 10.94 -6.66
C ARG A 95 -21.49 11.67 -6.89
N HIS A 96 -21.92 12.48 -5.93
CA HIS A 96 -23.15 13.26 -6.05
C HIS A 96 -23.08 14.25 -7.24
N ILE A 97 -21.99 15.01 -7.36
CA ILE A 97 -21.80 15.98 -8.45
C ILE A 97 -21.70 15.28 -9.80
N ALA A 98 -21.01 14.13 -9.89
CA ALA A 98 -20.89 13.36 -11.11
C ALA A 98 -22.25 12.85 -11.62
N VAL A 99 -23.13 12.43 -10.72
CA VAL A 99 -24.51 12.02 -11.07
C VAL A 99 -25.36 13.21 -11.49
N ALA A 100 -25.25 14.34 -10.79
CA ALA A 100 -26.01 15.56 -11.10
C ALA A 100 -25.56 16.23 -12.41
N LYS A 101 -24.27 16.13 -12.77
CA LYS A 101 -23.67 16.71 -13.98
C LYS A 101 -22.86 15.68 -14.76
N PRO A 102 -23.51 14.76 -15.49
CA PRO A 102 -22.81 13.69 -16.21
C PRO A 102 -21.78 14.18 -17.22
N ARG A 103 -21.99 15.36 -17.83
CA ARG A 103 -21.05 15.96 -18.79
C ARG A 103 -19.71 16.36 -18.15
N ASP A 104 -19.74 16.71 -16.87
CA ASP A 104 -18.57 17.17 -16.12
C ASP A 104 -18.05 16.10 -15.16
N ALA A 105 -18.65 14.91 -15.13
CA ALA A 105 -18.34 13.83 -14.17
C ALA A 105 -16.85 13.48 -14.13
N GLN A 106 -16.17 13.44 -15.29
CA GLN A 106 -14.74 13.12 -15.38
C GLN A 106 -13.85 14.15 -14.67
N SER A 107 -14.31 15.40 -14.52
CA SER A 107 -13.54 16.46 -13.84
C SER A 107 -13.52 16.29 -12.32
N VAL A 108 -14.53 15.62 -11.75
CA VAL A 108 -14.67 15.40 -10.31
C VAL A 108 -14.38 13.97 -9.89
N LEU A 109 -14.61 13.01 -10.79
CA LEU A 109 -14.26 11.60 -10.66
C LEU A 109 -13.41 11.20 -11.87
N PRO A 110 -12.08 11.34 -11.78
CA PRO A 110 -11.17 11.03 -12.87
C PRO A 110 -10.94 9.51 -13.01
N HIS A 111 -11.99 8.71 -12.89
CA HIS A 111 -11.89 7.26 -13.01
C HIS A 111 -11.64 6.85 -14.47
N ARG A 112 -10.95 5.73 -14.66
CA ARG A 112 -10.69 5.18 -15.99
C ARG A 112 -11.97 4.90 -16.75
N ARG A 113 -11.94 5.20 -18.05
CA ARG A 113 -13.03 4.90 -18.98
C ARG A 113 -12.98 3.44 -19.43
N PRO A 114 -14.10 2.87 -19.91
CA PRO A 114 -14.10 1.52 -20.47
C PRO A 114 -13.03 1.37 -21.56
N GLY A 115 -12.16 0.38 -21.41
CA GLY A 115 -11.06 0.09 -22.34
C GLY A 115 -9.73 0.80 -22.03
N GLU A 116 -9.70 1.76 -21.10
CA GLU A 116 -8.43 2.34 -20.62
C GLU A 116 -7.73 1.36 -19.68
N LYS A 117 -6.43 1.14 -19.90
CA LYS A 117 -5.61 0.23 -19.09
C LYS A 117 -5.15 0.86 -17.79
N LEU A 118 -4.88 0.02 -16.79
CA LEU A 118 -4.35 0.43 -15.50
C LEU A 118 -3.02 1.16 -15.69
N GLN A 119 -2.86 2.30 -15.02
CA GLN A 119 -1.59 3.01 -15.00
C GLN A 119 -0.78 2.54 -13.80
N THR A 120 0.39 1.98 -14.05
CA THR A 120 1.28 1.45 -13.00
C THR A 120 2.58 2.26 -13.01
N ILE A 121 2.80 3.04 -11.97
CA ILE A 121 3.96 3.92 -11.83
C ILE A 121 4.92 3.26 -10.84
N ALA A 122 6.08 2.81 -11.31
CA ALA A 122 7.13 2.30 -10.43
C ALA A 122 8.12 3.41 -10.10
N CYS A 123 8.30 3.71 -8.81
CA CYS A 123 9.36 4.58 -8.34
C CYS A 123 10.65 3.75 -8.18
N ALA A 124 11.70 4.03 -8.96
CA ALA A 124 12.94 3.26 -8.90
C ALA A 124 14.19 4.14 -8.85
N ASN A 125 15.16 3.75 -8.03
CA ASN A 125 16.49 4.35 -7.90
C ASN A 125 17.36 3.39 -7.08
N PHE A 126 18.51 3.04 -7.65
CA PHE A 126 19.44 2.04 -7.12
C PHE A 126 20.36 2.53 -6.00
N LYS A 127 20.09 3.72 -5.44
CA LYS A 127 20.75 4.25 -4.26
C LYS A 127 19.75 4.37 -3.10
N GLY A 128 20.16 3.99 -1.90
CA GLY A 128 19.42 4.30 -0.67
C GLY A 128 19.33 5.81 -0.43
N GLY A 129 18.28 6.27 0.26
CA GLY A 129 18.11 7.69 0.61
C GLY A 129 17.76 8.62 -0.56
N SER A 130 17.27 8.08 -1.67
CA SER A 130 16.92 8.81 -2.91
C SER A 130 15.50 9.40 -2.93
N ALA A 131 14.85 9.57 -1.77
CA ALA A 131 13.48 10.07 -1.63
C ALA A 131 12.38 9.29 -2.40
N LYS A 132 12.64 8.04 -2.82
CA LYS A 132 11.66 7.17 -3.51
C LYS A 132 10.36 7.02 -2.72
N THR A 133 10.43 6.42 -1.54
CA THR A 133 9.28 6.16 -0.66
C THR A 133 8.49 7.43 -0.36
N THR A 134 9.19 8.52 -0.06
CA THR A 134 8.56 9.84 0.15
C THR A 134 7.81 10.30 -1.11
N THR A 135 8.42 10.14 -2.28
CA THR A 135 7.81 10.51 -3.57
C THR A 135 6.59 9.64 -3.86
N CYS A 136 6.68 8.32 -3.67
CA CYS A 136 5.56 7.41 -3.89
C CYS A 136 4.40 7.71 -2.92
N LEU A 137 4.70 7.97 -1.64
CA LEU A 137 3.70 8.34 -0.64
C LEU A 137 2.93 9.60 -1.07
N TYR A 138 3.65 10.70 -1.35
CA TYR A 138 3.00 11.97 -1.70
C TYR A 138 2.32 11.92 -3.06
N LEU A 139 2.87 11.18 -4.03
CA LEU A 139 2.22 10.96 -5.32
C LEU A 139 0.90 10.22 -5.14
N ALA A 140 0.90 9.11 -4.39
CA ALA A 140 -0.29 8.31 -4.14
C ALA A 140 -1.36 9.11 -3.38
N GLN A 141 -0.97 9.84 -2.33
CA GLN A 141 -1.87 10.73 -1.59
C GLN A 141 -2.43 11.85 -2.46
N TYR A 142 -1.59 12.48 -3.29
CA TYR A 142 -2.02 13.54 -4.18
C TYR A 142 -3.05 13.04 -5.21
N LEU A 143 -2.80 11.88 -5.83
CA LEU A 143 -3.74 11.25 -6.75
C LEU A 143 -5.07 10.91 -6.04
N ALA A 144 -5.03 10.35 -4.83
CA ALA A 144 -6.24 10.09 -4.06
C ALA A 144 -6.99 11.39 -3.70
N LEU A 145 -6.27 12.48 -3.38
CA LEU A 145 -6.87 13.80 -3.17
C LEU A 145 -7.52 14.35 -4.43
N LEU A 146 -7.06 14.00 -5.63
CA LEU A 146 -7.72 14.36 -6.88
C LEU A 146 -8.93 13.48 -7.23
N GLY A 147 -9.18 12.43 -6.45
CA GLY A 147 -10.34 11.54 -6.62
C GLY A 147 -10.06 10.29 -7.44
N TYR A 148 -8.80 9.98 -7.74
CA TYR A 148 -8.42 8.69 -8.30
C TYR A 148 -8.56 7.58 -7.24
N ARG A 149 -8.89 6.36 -7.69
CA ARG A 149 -8.77 5.15 -6.88
C ARG A 149 -7.33 4.65 -6.99
N VAL A 150 -6.58 4.75 -5.91
CA VAL A 150 -5.13 4.51 -5.92
C VAL A 150 -4.79 3.27 -5.10
N LEU A 151 -3.91 2.42 -5.64
CA LEU A 151 -3.26 1.33 -4.91
C LEU A 151 -1.77 1.63 -4.77
N ALA A 152 -1.30 1.81 -3.53
CA ALA A 152 0.12 1.79 -3.23
C ALA A 152 0.60 0.34 -3.07
N VAL A 153 1.79 0.02 -3.56
CA VAL A 153 2.44 -1.28 -3.39
C VAL A 153 3.83 -1.05 -2.85
N ASP A 154 4.09 -1.54 -1.64
CA ASP A 154 5.41 -1.45 -1.00
C ASP A 154 6.18 -2.74 -1.27
N LEU A 155 7.23 -2.65 -2.09
CA LEU A 155 8.09 -3.78 -2.43
C LEU A 155 9.43 -3.75 -1.68
N ASP A 156 9.62 -2.78 -0.78
CA ASP A 156 10.81 -2.74 0.05
C ASP A 156 10.59 -3.59 1.31
N PRO A 157 11.44 -4.60 1.59
CA PRO A 157 11.37 -5.36 2.84
C PRO A 157 11.47 -4.49 4.11
N GLN A 158 12.02 -3.28 4.01
CA GLN A 158 12.04 -2.29 5.10
C GLN A 158 10.67 -1.64 5.37
N ALA A 159 9.69 -1.83 4.49
CA ALA A 159 8.30 -1.49 4.71
C ALA A 159 8.05 -0.03 5.14
N SER A 160 8.84 0.89 4.61
CA SER A 160 8.78 2.30 4.97
C SER A 160 7.48 2.96 4.50
N LEU A 161 7.02 2.64 3.29
CA LEU A 161 5.75 3.16 2.77
C LEU A 161 4.57 2.62 3.59
N THR A 162 4.62 1.34 3.95
CA THR A 162 3.64 0.66 4.81
C THR A 162 3.48 1.37 6.15
N SER A 163 4.61 1.64 6.83
CA SER A 163 4.66 2.39 8.10
C SER A 163 4.13 3.82 7.95
N MET A 164 4.48 4.50 6.85
CA MET A 164 4.02 5.86 6.57
C MET A 164 2.50 5.92 6.34
N LEU A 165 1.91 4.88 5.74
CA LEU A 165 0.45 4.74 5.54
C LEU A 165 -0.30 4.19 6.75
N GLY A 166 0.39 3.99 7.88
CA GLY A 166 -0.22 3.78 9.19
C GLY A 166 -0.46 2.32 9.57
N LEU A 167 0.13 1.37 8.85
CA LEU A 167 0.21 -0.02 9.26
C LEU A 167 1.58 -0.30 9.88
N GLN A 168 1.62 -1.14 10.91
CA GLN A 168 2.87 -1.62 11.50
C GLN A 168 3.23 -2.98 10.86
N PRO A 169 4.30 -3.07 10.05
CA PRO A 169 4.66 -4.29 9.33
C PRO A 169 4.79 -5.53 10.20
N GLU A 170 5.25 -5.38 11.45
CA GLU A 170 5.49 -6.49 12.37
C GLU A 170 4.22 -7.02 13.04
N PHE A 171 3.14 -6.24 13.08
CA PHE A 171 1.92 -6.56 13.84
C PHE A 171 0.67 -6.67 12.95
N ASP A 172 0.56 -5.79 11.95
CA ASP A 172 -0.62 -5.69 11.08
C ASP A 172 -0.49 -6.52 9.79
N VAL A 173 0.73 -6.97 9.44
CA VAL A 173 1.02 -7.71 8.20
C VAL A 173 1.41 -9.15 8.54
N ARG A 174 0.55 -10.10 8.19
CA ARG A 174 0.77 -11.53 8.41
C ARG A 174 1.46 -12.17 7.21
N GLU A 175 1.89 -13.42 7.37
CA GLU A 175 2.39 -14.22 6.27
C GLU A 175 1.37 -14.27 5.11
N GLY A 176 1.85 -14.01 3.89
CA GLY A 176 1.05 -13.91 2.69
C GLY A 176 0.28 -12.61 2.53
N ASP A 177 0.39 -11.62 3.42
CA ASP A 177 -0.31 -10.34 3.26
C ASP A 177 0.43 -9.35 2.35
N THR A 178 1.70 -9.62 2.02
CA THR A 178 2.48 -8.82 1.07
C THR A 178 2.22 -9.24 -0.38
N LEU A 179 2.80 -8.52 -1.35
CA LEU A 179 2.72 -8.91 -2.76
C LEU A 179 3.27 -10.33 -2.98
N TYR A 180 4.24 -10.78 -2.18
CA TYR A 180 4.79 -12.14 -2.26
C TYR A 180 3.69 -13.21 -2.19
N GLY A 181 2.68 -13.04 -1.34
CA GLY A 181 1.54 -13.97 -1.25
C GLY A 181 0.82 -14.20 -2.60
N ALA A 182 0.79 -13.19 -3.48
CA ALA A 182 0.16 -13.27 -4.79
C ALA A 182 1.10 -13.73 -5.91
N ILE A 183 2.42 -13.60 -5.72
CA ILE A 183 3.44 -13.91 -6.74
C ILE A 183 4.32 -15.12 -6.41
N ARG A 184 4.11 -15.79 -5.27
CA ARG A 184 4.85 -17.00 -4.86
C ARG A 184 4.63 -18.20 -5.80
N TYR A 185 5.59 -19.12 -5.80
CA TYR A 185 5.66 -20.24 -6.76
C TYR A 185 4.94 -21.51 -6.31
N ASP A 186 4.60 -21.60 -5.03
CA ASP A 186 3.97 -22.78 -4.43
C ASP A 186 2.44 -22.67 -4.39
N ASP A 187 1.81 -23.73 -3.88
CA ASP A 187 0.36 -23.87 -3.80
C ASP A 187 -0.29 -22.97 -2.72
N GLN A 188 0.51 -22.20 -1.96
CA GLN A 188 0.00 -21.23 -0.99
C GLN A 188 -0.26 -19.85 -1.62
N ARG A 189 -0.12 -19.72 -2.94
CA ARG A 189 -0.49 -18.51 -3.67
C ARG A 189 -1.95 -18.14 -3.38
N ARG A 190 -2.18 -16.88 -3.04
CA ARG A 190 -3.52 -16.32 -2.80
C ARG A 190 -3.86 -15.21 -3.82
N PRO A 191 -5.15 -14.89 -4.01
CA PRO A 191 -5.56 -13.74 -4.83
C PRO A 191 -4.95 -12.43 -4.31
N VAL A 192 -4.52 -11.54 -5.20
CA VAL A 192 -3.89 -10.27 -4.77
C VAL A 192 -4.84 -9.41 -3.92
N ARG A 193 -6.14 -9.55 -4.15
CA ARG A 193 -7.21 -8.86 -3.40
C ARG A 193 -7.11 -9.09 -1.90
N ASP A 194 -6.65 -10.26 -1.49
CA ASP A 194 -6.53 -10.63 -0.08
C ASP A 194 -5.29 -10.01 0.59
N CYS A 195 -4.33 -9.55 -0.20
CA CYS A 195 -3.13 -8.83 0.25
C CYS A 195 -3.41 -7.32 0.45
N ILE A 196 -4.51 -6.81 -0.09
CA ILE A 196 -4.82 -5.37 -0.04
C ILE A 196 -5.34 -4.98 1.36
N ARG A 197 -4.90 -3.83 1.85
CA ARG A 197 -5.29 -3.21 3.11
C ARG A 197 -5.80 -1.80 2.88
N LYS A 198 -6.85 -1.43 3.61
CA LYS A 198 -7.34 -0.05 3.67
C LYS A 198 -6.36 0.80 4.49
N THR A 199 -6.10 2.01 4.04
CA THR A 199 -5.32 2.99 4.80
C THR A 199 -6.25 3.99 5.50
N TYR A 200 -5.68 4.89 6.31
CA TYR A 200 -6.44 6.01 6.88
C TYR A 200 -6.82 7.08 5.85
N PHE A 201 -6.36 6.94 4.60
CA PHE A 201 -6.52 7.91 3.53
C PHE A 201 -7.54 7.38 2.51
N ASP A 202 -8.74 7.98 2.49
CA ASP A 202 -9.83 7.51 1.62
C ASP A 202 -9.46 7.62 0.13
N GLY A 203 -9.71 6.56 -0.63
CA GLY A 203 -9.29 6.44 -2.03
C GLY A 203 -7.85 5.93 -2.23
N LEU A 204 -7.11 5.66 -1.15
CA LEU A 204 -5.77 5.07 -1.19
C LEU A 204 -5.72 3.77 -0.39
N ASP A 205 -5.56 2.66 -1.10
CA ASP A 205 -5.31 1.35 -0.52
C ASP A 205 -3.82 0.98 -0.62
N LEU A 206 -3.42 -0.06 0.09
CA LEU A 206 -2.03 -0.50 0.19
C LEU A 206 -1.89 -2.02 0.08
N ILE A 207 -0.96 -2.51 -0.73
CA ILE A 207 -0.33 -3.82 -0.53
C ILE A 207 0.93 -3.59 0.30
N PRO A 208 0.98 -4.09 1.55
CA PRO A 208 2.09 -3.81 2.45
C PRO A 208 3.35 -4.57 2.05
N GLY A 209 4.49 -4.06 2.50
CA GLY A 209 5.78 -4.72 2.48
C GLY A 209 6.14 -5.23 3.87
N ASN A 210 6.99 -6.25 3.92
CA ASN A 210 7.72 -6.71 5.11
C ASN A 210 8.88 -7.63 4.66
N LEU A 211 9.59 -8.22 5.62
CA LEU A 211 10.72 -9.12 5.36
C LEU A 211 10.38 -10.34 4.50
N GLU A 212 9.11 -10.77 4.43
CA GLU A 212 8.65 -11.89 3.60
C GLU A 212 8.97 -11.68 2.11
N LEU A 213 9.01 -10.43 1.65
CA LEU A 213 9.34 -10.09 0.26
C LEU A 213 10.72 -10.63 -0.17
N MET A 214 11.66 -10.84 0.77
CA MET A 214 12.97 -11.42 0.49
C MET A 214 12.88 -12.89 0.03
N GLU A 215 11.81 -13.61 0.38
CA GLU A 215 11.59 -14.99 -0.08
C GLU A 215 11.50 -15.07 -1.60
N PHE A 216 10.93 -14.05 -2.25
CA PHE A 216 10.84 -14.02 -3.71
C PHE A 216 12.22 -14.01 -4.39
N GLU A 217 13.17 -13.26 -3.81
CA GLU A 217 14.55 -13.17 -4.30
C GLU A 217 15.29 -14.51 -4.14
N HIS A 218 14.99 -15.28 -3.10
CA HIS A 218 15.58 -16.59 -2.86
C HIS A 218 14.96 -17.72 -3.69
N GLN A 219 13.65 -17.69 -3.90
CA GLN A 219 12.92 -18.75 -4.59
C GLN A 219 13.00 -18.65 -6.11
N THR A 220 13.05 -17.43 -6.65
CA THR A 220 13.08 -17.21 -8.11
C THR A 220 14.26 -17.90 -8.81
N PRO A 221 15.52 -17.81 -8.33
CA PRO A 221 16.64 -18.53 -8.93
C PRO A 221 16.42 -20.05 -8.99
N ARG A 222 15.86 -20.62 -7.92
CA ARG A 222 15.59 -22.08 -7.85
C ARG A 222 14.52 -22.49 -8.84
N ALA A 223 13.46 -21.71 -8.95
CA ALA A 223 12.39 -21.94 -9.93
C ALA A 223 12.92 -21.86 -11.37
N LEU A 224 13.82 -20.92 -11.67
CA LEU A 224 14.45 -20.79 -12.99
C LEU A 224 15.36 -21.98 -13.33
N MET A 225 16.15 -22.46 -12.37
CA MET A 225 17.05 -23.62 -12.58
C MET A 225 16.30 -24.93 -12.82
N GLN A 226 15.13 -25.09 -12.20
CA GLN A 226 14.35 -26.33 -12.32
C GLN A 226 13.57 -26.43 -13.64
N ALA A 227 13.65 -25.43 -14.52
CA ALA A 227 12.95 -25.34 -15.81
C ALA A 227 11.43 -25.62 -15.75
N GLN A 228 10.86 -25.66 -14.55
CA GLN A 228 9.42 -25.64 -14.37
C GLN A 228 8.95 -24.29 -14.88
N ARG A 229 8.06 -24.28 -15.89
CA ARG A 229 7.22 -23.11 -16.13
C ARG A 229 6.18 -23.14 -15.01
N PRO A 230 6.39 -22.42 -13.90
CA PRO A 230 5.47 -22.53 -12.79
C PRO A 230 4.13 -21.93 -13.24
N GLN A 231 3.03 -22.41 -12.69
CA GLN A 231 1.71 -21.81 -12.99
C GLN A 231 1.79 -20.31 -12.67
N GLY A 232 1.72 -19.44 -13.69
CA GLY A 232 1.94 -17.99 -13.54
C GLY A 232 2.98 -17.34 -14.46
N GLY A 233 3.61 -18.08 -15.38
CA GLY A 233 4.49 -17.51 -16.41
C GLY A 233 5.92 -17.21 -15.93
N VAL A 234 6.64 -16.37 -16.68
CA VAL A 234 8.02 -15.99 -16.32
C VAL A 234 8.02 -15.06 -15.10
N PHE A 235 9.05 -15.09 -14.26
CA PHE A 235 9.07 -14.36 -12.97
C PHE A 235 8.68 -12.87 -13.12
N PHE A 236 9.16 -12.20 -14.17
CA PHE A 236 8.91 -10.77 -14.40
C PHE A 236 7.47 -10.46 -14.81
N GLN A 237 6.67 -11.45 -15.23
CA GLN A 237 5.25 -11.27 -15.55
C GLN A 237 4.36 -11.40 -14.31
N ARG A 238 4.84 -12.04 -13.24
CA ARG A 238 4.00 -12.39 -12.07
C ARG A 238 3.39 -11.18 -11.38
N VAL A 239 4.16 -10.10 -11.23
CA VAL A 239 3.67 -8.83 -10.65
C VAL A 239 2.55 -8.25 -11.51
N GLY A 240 2.74 -8.19 -12.83
CA GLY A 240 1.72 -7.70 -13.76
C GLY A 240 0.45 -8.55 -13.77
N VAL A 241 0.59 -9.88 -13.73
CA VAL A 241 -0.54 -10.82 -13.63
C VAL A 241 -1.30 -10.63 -12.34
N ALA A 242 -0.60 -10.49 -11.20
CA ALA A 242 -1.23 -10.23 -9.92
C ALA A 242 -2.01 -8.90 -9.96
N LEU A 243 -1.40 -7.80 -10.41
CA LEU A 243 -2.07 -6.49 -10.48
C LEU A 243 -3.26 -6.48 -11.46
N ALA A 244 -3.24 -7.30 -12.51
CA ALA A 244 -4.37 -7.43 -13.44
C ALA A 244 -5.63 -7.99 -12.78
N GLU A 245 -5.51 -8.78 -11.70
CA GLU A 245 -6.67 -9.31 -10.94
C GLU A 245 -7.51 -8.19 -10.29
N VAL A 246 -6.90 -7.04 -10.03
CA VAL A 246 -7.54 -5.86 -9.42
C VAL A 246 -7.60 -4.67 -10.36
N GLU A 247 -7.40 -4.90 -11.66
CA GLU A 247 -7.42 -3.83 -12.65
C GLU A 247 -8.73 -3.04 -12.53
N GLY A 248 -9.91 -3.66 -12.50
CA GLY A 248 -11.18 -2.91 -12.45
C GLY A 248 -11.39 -2.01 -11.22
N ASP A 249 -10.65 -2.23 -10.13
CA ASP A 249 -10.87 -1.57 -8.84
C ASP A 249 -10.09 -0.26 -8.71
N TYR A 250 -9.00 -0.09 -9.46
CA TYR A 250 -8.07 1.03 -9.32
C TYR A 250 -7.87 1.79 -10.63
N ASP A 251 -7.55 3.07 -10.52
CA ASP A 251 -7.20 3.92 -11.66
C ASP A 251 -5.67 3.99 -11.83
N VAL A 252 -4.94 4.04 -10.72
CA VAL A 252 -3.48 4.13 -10.68
C VAL A 252 -2.91 3.21 -9.60
N VAL A 253 -1.85 2.49 -9.94
CA VAL A 253 -0.98 1.79 -9.00
C VAL A 253 0.33 2.57 -8.87
N VAL A 254 0.78 2.80 -7.65
CA VAL A 254 2.10 3.38 -7.35
C VAL A 254 2.93 2.34 -6.62
N ILE A 255 4.06 1.95 -7.18
CA ILE A 255 4.96 0.92 -6.63
C ILE A 255 6.21 1.59 -6.07
N ASP A 256 6.48 1.37 -4.77
CA ASP A 256 7.75 1.74 -4.15
C ASP A 256 8.73 0.56 -4.24
N CYS A 257 9.75 0.70 -5.08
CA CYS A 257 10.73 -0.35 -5.31
C CYS A 257 11.90 -0.27 -4.32
N PRO A 258 12.46 -1.41 -3.89
CA PRO A 258 13.64 -1.45 -3.04
C PRO A 258 14.87 -0.84 -3.76
N PRO A 259 15.91 -0.43 -3.03
CA PRO A 259 17.12 0.14 -3.63
C PRO A 259 17.97 -0.88 -4.40
N GLN A 260 17.70 -2.19 -4.27
CA GLN A 260 18.42 -3.24 -4.99
C GLN A 260 17.75 -3.58 -6.32
N LEU A 261 18.56 -3.87 -7.35
CA LEU A 261 18.08 -4.44 -8.61
C LEU A 261 17.92 -5.97 -8.45
N GLY A 262 16.86 -6.38 -7.76
CA GLY A 262 16.46 -7.79 -7.57
C GLY A 262 15.40 -8.26 -8.57
N TYR A 263 14.99 -9.52 -8.44
CA TYR A 263 13.90 -10.12 -9.22
C TYR A 263 12.56 -9.40 -9.01
N LEU A 264 12.30 -8.94 -7.79
CA LEU A 264 11.08 -8.22 -7.44
C LEU A 264 11.04 -6.84 -8.12
N THR A 265 12.15 -6.10 -8.08
CA THR A 265 12.32 -4.83 -8.78
C THR A 265 12.15 -4.98 -10.29
N LEU A 266 12.74 -6.02 -10.88
CA LEU A 266 12.56 -6.33 -12.31
C LEU A 266 11.09 -6.64 -12.65
N GLY A 267 10.42 -7.44 -11.81
CA GLY A 267 8.98 -7.70 -11.98
C GLY A 267 8.13 -6.44 -11.91
N ALA A 268 8.43 -5.54 -10.98
CA ALA A 268 7.76 -4.24 -10.87
C ALA A 268 7.98 -3.36 -12.10
N VAL A 269 9.22 -3.25 -12.58
CA VAL A 269 9.56 -2.47 -13.78
C VAL A 269 8.89 -3.05 -15.03
N CYS A 270 8.82 -4.37 -15.17
CA CYS A 270 8.11 -5.01 -16.28
C CYS A 270 6.59 -4.85 -16.22
N ALA A 271 6.01 -4.72 -15.02
CA ALA A 271 4.59 -4.47 -14.83
C ALA A 271 4.21 -2.97 -14.96
N ALA A 272 5.19 -2.07 -14.86
CA ALA A 272 4.97 -0.64 -14.88
C ALA A 272 4.64 -0.11 -16.30
N THR A 273 3.68 0.82 -16.37
CA THR A 273 3.43 1.62 -17.58
C THR A 273 4.29 2.89 -17.59
N ALA A 274 4.77 3.33 -16.43
CA ALA A 274 5.69 4.46 -16.29
C ALA A 274 6.73 4.19 -15.20
N LEU A 275 7.95 4.66 -15.42
CA LEU A 275 9.03 4.60 -14.45
C LEU A 275 9.33 6.02 -13.95
N LEU A 276 9.25 6.22 -12.64
CA LEU A 276 9.64 7.45 -11.98
C LEU A 276 11.00 7.25 -11.32
N ILE A 277 12.02 7.91 -11.87
CA ILE A 277 13.38 7.87 -11.32
C ILE A 277 13.61 9.14 -10.53
N THR A 278 13.74 9.01 -9.21
CA THR A 278 14.13 10.15 -8.36
C THR A 278 15.62 10.46 -8.60
N ILE A 279 15.97 11.74 -8.75
CA ILE A 279 17.36 12.19 -8.93
C ILE A 279 17.75 13.00 -7.68
N HIS A 280 18.93 12.73 -7.15
CA HIS A 280 19.54 13.42 -6.02
C HIS A 280 20.92 13.94 -6.39
#